data_AF-A0A368B461-F1
#
_entry.id   AF-A0A368B461-F1
#
_cell.length_a   1.000
_cell.length_b   1.000
_cell.length_c   1.000
_cell.angle_alpha   90.00
_cell.angle_beta   90.00
_cell.angle_gamma   90.00
#
_symmetry.space_group_name_H-M   'P 1'
#
loop_
_entity.id
_entity.type
_entity.pdbx_description
1 polymer ?
#
loop_
_entity_poly.entity_id
_entity_poly.type
_entity_poly.pdbx_seq_one_letter_code
_entity_poly.pdbx_strand_id
1 'polypeptide(L)'
;MIFTELITDLQNELNRELAQIRFLIKKNPGLGYNRIVEIGKEVGKRYNIKLIVNFPKEGRIEEYEMYGKRDLSLIIDYDRKRFPMDREIIKQKAIEMLGDVKTEDAYMYENKEGVRVFTDNWKIDILPHSVHIWTEFDENVTAFCNWLMENAYEMKKK
;
A
#
# COMPACT_ATOMS: atom_id res chain seq x y z
N MET A 1 1.22 -5.01 14.61
CA MET A 1 0.54 -3.79 14.11
C MET A 1 0.02 -4.12 12.71
N ILE A 2 -1.15 -3.61 12.31
CA ILE A 2 -1.93 -4.18 11.18
C ILE A 2 -1.17 -4.15 9.86
N PHE A 3 -0.56 -3.02 9.48
CA PHE A 3 0.18 -2.92 8.23
C PHE A 3 1.44 -3.79 8.25
N THR A 4 2.17 -3.81 9.37
CA THR A 4 3.36 -4.69 9.54
C THR A 4 3.00 -6.17 9.40
N GLU A 5 1.92 -6.62 10.03
CA GLU A 5 1.44 -8.00 9.90
C GLU A 5 1.07 -8.31 8.44
N LEU A 6 0.33 -7.40 7.80
CA LEU A 6 -0.08 -7.53 6.40
C LEU A 6 1.10 -7.66 5.43
N ILE A 7 2.12 -6.80 5.55
CA ILE A 7 3.27 -6.86 4.64
C ILE A 7 4.14 -8.09 4.94
N THR A 8 4.21 -8.53 6.20
CA THR A 8 4.94 -9.75 6.58
C THR A 8 4.27 -10.98 5.97
N ASP A 9 2.94 -11.09 6.08
CA ASP A 9 2.18 -12.16 5.45
C ASP A 9 2.35 -12.14 3.92
N LEU A 10 2.24 -10.97 3.30
CA LEU A 10 2.44 -10.82 1.86
C LEU A 10 3.85 -11.28 1.43
N GLN A 11 4.88 -10.84 2.12
CA GLN A 11 6.27 -11.21 1.83
C GLN A 11 6.50 -12.71 2.01
N ASN A 12 5.94 -13.31 3.06
CA ASN A 12 6.04 -14.76 3.29
C ASN A 12 5.42 -15.57 2.15
N GLU A 13 4.22 -15.19 1.70
CA GLU A 13 3.51 -15.87 0.60
C GLU A 13 4.23 -15.68 -0.74
N LEU A 14 4.70 -14.47 -1.06
CA LEU A 14 5.47 -14.18 -2.28
C LEU A 14 6.81 -14.93 -2.27
N ASN A 15 7.50 -15.00 -1.14
CA ASN A 15 8.77 -15.72 -1.01
C ASN A 15 8.59 -17.23 -1.15
N ARG A 16 7.52 -17.80 -0.58
CA ARG A 16 7.22 -19.23 -0.71
C ARG A 16 7.08 -19.67 -2.16
N GLU A 17 6.56 -18.79 -3.03
CA GLU A 17 6.29 -19.08 -4.43
C GLU A 17 7.29 -18.44 -5.40
N LEU A 18 8.37 -17.85 -4.88
CA LEU A 18 9.28 -17.01 -5.66
C LEU A 18 9.86 -17.74 -6.88
N ALA A 19 10.22 -19.01 -6.75
CA ALA A 19 10.75 -19.81 -7.86
C ALA A 19 9.74 -19.95 -9.02
N GLN A 20 8.47 -20.20 -8.69
CA GLN A 20 7.39 -20.29 -9.67
C GLN A 20 7.11 -18.93 -10.31
N ILE A 21 7.05 -17.86 -9.51
CA ILE A 21 6.84 -16.51 -10.01
C ILE A 21 7.95 -16.12 -10.99
N ARG A 22 9.22 -16.33 -10.63
CA ARG A 22 10.39 -16.08 -11.50
C ARG A 22 10.29 -16.86 -12.82
N PHE A 23 9.91 -18.13 -12.76
CA PHE A 23 9.71 -18.95 -13.95
C PHE A 23 8.62 -18.38 -14.86
N LEU A 24 7.47 -18.00 -14.29
CA LEU A 24 6.35 -17.43 -15.03
C LEU A 24 6.73 -16.09 -15.68
N ILE A 25 7.42 -15.20 -14.97
CA ILE A 25 7.86 -13.89 -15.50
C ILE A 25 8.77 -14.07 -16.70
N LYS A 26 9.77 -14.95 -16.61
CA LYS A 26 10.68 -15.25 -17.72
C LYS A 26 9.97 -15.79 -18.95
N LYS A 27 8.89 -16.55 -18.75
CA LYS A 27 8.06 -17.09 -19.84
C LYS A 27 7.16 -16.01 -20.43
N ASN A 28 6.47 -15.25 -19.58
CA ASN A 28 5.58 -14.16 -19.92
C ASN A 28 5.32 -13.28 -18.67
N PRO A 29 5.72 -12.00 -18.67
CA PRO A 29 5.52 -11.13 -17.51
C PRO A 29 4.07 -11.04 -17.00
N GLY A 30 3.09 -11.13 -17.90
CA GLY A 30 1.67 -11.13 -17.53
C GLY A 30 1.24 -12.35 -16.72
N LEU A 31 1.81 -13.53 -16.98
CA LEU A 31 1.54 -14.73 -16.18
C LEU A 31 2.11 -14.59 -14.76
N GLY A 32 3.32 -14.05 -14.65
CA GLY A 32 3.94 -13.74 -13.36
C GLY A 32 3.14 -12.72 -12.57
N TYR A 33 2.75 -11.63 -13.22
CA TYR A 33 1.89 -10.60 -12.64
C TYR A 33 0.57 -11.16 -12.14
N ASN A 34 -0.11 -12.01 -12.93
CA ASN A 34 -1.36 -12.64 -12.51
C ASN A 34 -1.19 -13.47 -11.23
N ARG A 35 -0.09 -14.22 -11.11
CA ARG A 35 0.18 -15.00 -9.88
C ARG A 35 0.43 -14.10 -8.67
N ILE A 36 1.19 -13.02 -8.84
CA ILE A 36 1.42 -12.03 -7.77
C ILE A 36 0.09 -11.37 -7.34
N VAL A 37 -0.79 -11.05 -8.31
CA VAL A 37 -2.12 -10.50 -8.03
C VAL A 37 -3.00 -11.49 -7.26
N GLU A 38 -2.95 -12.79 -7.58
CA GLU A 38 -3.66 -13.83 -6.84
C GLU A 38 -3.19 -13.90 -5.38
N ILE A 39 -1.87 -13.94 -5.15
CA ILE A 39 -1.28 -13.93 -3.81
C ILE A 39 -1.72 -12.68 -3.03
N GLY A 40 -1.66 -11.50 -3.66
CA GLY A 40 -2.15 -10.26 -3.05
C GLY A 40 -3.63 -10.34 -2.66
N LYS A 41 -4.50 -10.90 -3.51
CA LYS A 41 -5.93 -11.12 -3.19
C LYS A 41 -6.11 -12.08 -2.03
N GLU A 42 -5.37 -13.17 -1.98
CA GLU A 42 -5.45 -14.18 -0.92
C GLU A 42 -5.05 -13.59 0.44
N VAL A 43 -3.96 -12.83 0.49
CA VAL A 43 -3.53 -12.14 1.71
C VAL A 43 -4.51 -11.03 2.08
N GLY A 44 -4.93 -10.20 1.14
CA GLY A 44 -5.90 -9.11 1.38
C GLY A 44 -7.21 -9.60 2.01
N LYS A 45 -7.72 -10.76 1.59
CA LYS A 45 -8.91 -11.40 2.20
C LYS A 45 -8.75 -11.66 3.70
N ARG A 46 -7.53 -11.99 4.18
CA ARG A 46 -7.25 -12.20 5.61
C ARG A 46 -7.47 -10.92 6.42
N TYR A 47 -7.33 -9.76 5.79
CA TYR A 47 -7.49 -8.43 6.40
C TYR A 47 -8.78 -7.72 5.98
N ASN A 48 -9.67 -8.39 5.24
CA ASN A 48 -10.89 -7.81 4.66
C ASN A 48 -10.63 -6.57 3.78
N ILE A 49 -9.55 -6.59 3.00
CA ILE A 49 -9.21 -5.52 2.05
C ILE A 49 -8.88 -6.10 0.68
N LYS A 50 -8.88 -5.25 -0.35
CA LYS A 50 -8.23 -5.57 -1.63
C LYS A 50 -6.78 -5.08 -1.58
N LEU A 51 -5.84 -6.02 -1.59
CA LEU A 51 -4.41 -5.74 -1.61
C LEU A 51 -3.85 -5.95 -3.02
N ILE A 52 -3.10 -4.97 -3.53
CA ILE A 52 -2.53 -4.97 -4.88
C ILE A 52 -1.05 -4.65 -4.79
N VAL A 53 -0.22 -5.51 -5.40
CA VAL A 53 1.20 -5.26 -5.62
C VAL A 53 1.36 -4.59 -6.98
N ASN A 54 1.99 -3.43 -7.02
CA ASN A 54 2.10 -2.61 -8.23
C ASN A 54 3.53 -2.61 -8.77
N PHE A 55 3.65 -2.44 -10.08
CA PHE A 55 4.93 -2.33 -10.79
C PHE A 55 4.88 -1.09 -11.68
N PRO A 56 5.02 0.13 -11.10
CA PRO A 56 4.72 1.38 -11.80
C PRO A 56 5.72 1.77 -12.89
N LYS A 57 6.87 1.09 -12.97
CA LYS A 57 7.91 1.33 -13.97
C LYS A 57 8.31 0.00 -14.61
N GLU A 58 8.70 0.06 -15.87
CA GLU A 58 9.30 -1.08 -16.58
C GLU A 58 10.51 -1.62 -15.80
N GLY A 59 10.72 -2.94 -15.82
CA GLY A 59 11.79 -3.60 -15.08
C GLY A 59 11.51 -3.85 -13.59
N ARG A 60 10.49 -3.21 -12.99
CA ARG A 60 10.22 -3.38 -11.56
C ARG A 60 9.70 -4.75 -11.19
N ILE A 61 9.06 -5.46 -12.13
CA ILE A 61 8.57 -6.81 -11.88
C ILE A 61 9.71 -7.82 -11.81
N GLU A 62 10.89 -7.51 -12.33
CA GLU A 62 12.09 -8.34 -12.24
C GLU A 62 12.89 -8.13 -10.94
N GLU A 63 12.60 -7.08 -10.16
CA GLU A 63 13.19 -6.79 -8.84
C GLU A 63 12.56 -7.67 -7.73
N TYR A 64 12.82 -8.97 -7.82
CA TYR A 64 12.21 -10.01 -6.99
C TYR A 64 12.34 -9.79 -5.48
N GLU A 65 13.45 -9.21 -5.04
CA GLU A 65 13.75 -8.89 -3.64
C GLU A 65 12.87 -7.77 -3.05
N MET A 66 12.20 -7.00 -3.90
CA MET A 66 11.35 -5.86 -3.53
C MET A 66 9.86 -6.23 -3.41
N TYR A 67 9.51 -7.48 -3.68
CA TYR A 67 8.14 -7.98 -3.61
C TYR A 67 7.57 -7.85 -2.20
N GLY A 68 6.47 -7.09 -2.07
CA GLY A 68 5.84 -6.78 -0.78
C GLY A 68 6.63 -5.80 0.11
N LYS A 69 7.68 -5.16 -0.41
CA LYS A 69 8.49 -4.16 0.30
C LYS A 69 8.32 -2.73 -0.22
N ARG A 70 7.55 -2.55 -1.29
CA ARG A 70 7.20 -1.25 -1.88
C ARG A 70 5.95 -1.36 -2.74
N ASP A 71 5.47 -0.21 -3.22
CA ASP A 71 4.48 -0.10 -4.29
C ASP A 71 3.17 -0.89 -4.03
N LEU A 72 2.53 -0.67 -2.89
CA LEU A 72 1.27 -1.34 -2.54
C LEU A 72 0.07 -0.41 -2.65
N SER A 73 -1.07 -0.99 -3.07
CA SER A 73 -2.37 -0.33 -2.93
C SER A 73 -3.28 -1.19 -2.07
N LEU A 74 -3.87 -0.56 -1.05
CA LEU A 74 -4.82 -1.16 -0.14
C LEU A 74 -6.15 -0.47 -0.37
N ILE A 75 -7.18 -1.22 -0.79
CA ILE A 75 -8.55 -0.70 -0.86
C ILE A 75 -9.31 -1.29 0.33
N ILE A 76 -9.65 -0.42 1.27
CA ILE A 76 -10.21 -0.79 2.58
C ILE A 76 -11.74 -0.86 2.51
N ASP A 77 -12.39 0.20 2.03
CA ASP A 77 -13.85 0.30 2.01
C ASP A 77 -14.32 1.23 0.88
N TYR A 78 -14.81 0.67 -0.22
CA TYR A 78 -15.23 1.42 -1.41
C TYR A 78 -16.33 2.47 -1.13
N ASP A 79 -17.17 2.22 -0.14
CA ASP A 79 -18.32 3.06 0.20
C ASP A 79 -17.90 4.26 1.06
N ARG A 80 -16.72 4.20 1.68
CA ARG A 80 -16.18 5.29 2.49
C ARG A 80 -15.86 6.51 1.63
N LYS A 81 -16.59 7.60 1.87
CA LYS A 81 -16.40 8.89 1.17
C LYS A 81 -15.63 9.93 1.97
N ARG A 82 -15.47 9.75 3.29
CA ARG A 82 -14.81 10.70 4.20
C ARG A 82 -13.98 9.97 5.27
N PHE A 83 -12.92 10.62 5.72
CA PHE A 83 -12.16 10.19 6.90
C PHE A 83 -12.99 10.35 8.17
N PRO A 84 -12.70 9.57 9.23
CA PRO A 84 -13.33 9.73 10.54
C PRO A 84 -12.75 10.92 11.33
N MET A 85 -11.75 11.59 10.76
CA MET A 85 -10.98 12.67 11.37
C MET A 85 -10.72 13.77 10.34
N ASP A 86 -10.29 14.93 10.85
CA ASP A 86 -9.82 16.01 9.99
C ASP A 86 -8.57 15.55 9.22
N ARG A 87 -8.53 15.82 7.91
CA ARG A 87 -7.39 15.50 7.04
C ARG A 87 -6.13 16.25 7.46
N GLU A 88 -6.25 17.41 8.09
CA GLU A 88 -5.11 18.14 8.64
C GLU A 88 -4.36 17.32 9.69
N ILE A 89 -5.05 16.45 10.44
CA ILE A 89 -4.40 15.53 11.40
C ILE A 89 -3.53 14.52 10.65
N ILE A 90 -4.02 13.98 9.53
CA ILE A 90 -3.26 13.04 8.69
C ILE A 90 -2.00 13.73 8.13
N LYS A 91 -2.14 14.98 7.65
CA LYS A 91 -1.00 15.78 7.14
C LYS A 91 0.04 16.04 8.21
N GLN A 92 -0.38 16.51 9.39
CA GLN A 92 0.51 16.77 10.51
C GLN A 92 1.23 15.50 10.95
N LYS A 93 0.52 14.37 11.03
CA LYS A 93 1.12 13.08 11.38
C LYS A 93 2.15 12.62 10.34
N ALA A 94 1.88 12.86 9.06
CA ALA A 94 2.83 12.55 7.99
C ALA A 94 4.13 13.34 8.16
N ILE A 95 4.05 14.65 8.42
CA ILE A 95 5.23 15.50 8.65
C ILE A 95 5.99 15.05 9.91
N GLU A 96 5.27 14.75 11.00
CA GLU A 96 5.85 14.26 12.26
C GLU A 96 6.63 12.96 12.07
N MET A 97 6.08 11.99 11.34
CA MET A 97 6.63 10.63 11.25
C MET A 97 7.57 10.42 10.06
N LEU A 98 7.38 11.15 8.96
CA LEU A 98 8.13 10.95 7.71
C LEU A 98 9.17 12.06 7.48
N GLY A 99 9.15 13.13 8.28
CA GLY A 99 10.15 14.19 8.24
C GLY A 99 9.92 15.17 7.08
N ASP A 100 10.92 15.32 6.21
CA ASP A 100 10.92 16.30 5.11
C ASP A 100 10.01 15.85 3.95
N VAL A 101 8.70 16.00 4.16
CA VAL A 101 7.66 15.66 3.19
C VAL A 101 6.73 16.84 2.94
N LYS A 102 6.24 16.93 1.71
CA LYS A 102 5.18 17.86 1.34
C LYS A 102 3.83 17.18 1.54
N THR A 103 2.82 17.96 1.91
CA THR A 103 1.43 17.47 2.02
C THR A 103 0.46 18.39 1.31
N GLU A 104 -0.52 17.81 0.63
CA GLU A 104 -1.58 18.55 -0.07
C GLU A 104 -2.91 17.79 -0.01
N ASP A 105 -4.00 18.49 -0.31
CA ASP A 105 -5.29 17.84 -0.53
C ASP A 105 -5.23 17.02 -1.83
N ALA A 106 -5.63 15.75 -1.76
CA ALA A 106 -5.78 14.90 -2.93
C ALA A 106 -7.25 14.83 -3.32
N TYR A 107 -7.64 15.47 -4.42
CA TYR A 107 -9.01 15.44 -4.89
C TYR A 107 -9.28 14.23 -5.79
N MET A 108 -10.38 13.52 -5.49
CA MET A 108 -10.96 12.48 -6.35
C MET A 108 -12.38 12.86 -6.77
N TYR A 109 -12.98 12.05 -7.65
CA TYR A 109 -14.39 12.15 -8.04
C TYR A 109 -15.34 12.04 -6.83
N GLU A 110 -16.52 12.67 -6.92
CA GLU A 110 -17.63 12.59 -5.95
C GLU A 110 -17.32 13.07 -4.52
N ASN A 111 -16.64 14.21 -4.36
CA ASN A 111 -16.34 14.81 -3.04
C ASN A 111 -15.48 13.92 -2.11
N LYS A 112 -14.76 12.95 -2.68
CA LYS A 112 -13.76 12.17 -1.94
C LYS A 112 -12.48 13.01 -1.85
N GLU A 113 -12.33 13.70 -0.73
CA GLU A 113 -11.14 14.48 -0.41
C GLU A 113 -10.17 13.64 0.41
N GLY A 114 -8.97 13.46 -0.14
CA GLY A 114 -7.86 12.71 0.44
C GLY A 114 -6.70 13.61 0.84
N VAL A 115 -5.60 12.98 1.23
CA VAL A 115 -4.30 13.60 1.49
C VAL A 115 -3.28 12.97 0.57
N ARG A 116 -2.47 13.78 -0.10
CA ARG A 116 -1.23 13.31 -0.70
C ARG A 116 -0.06 13.73 0.18
N VAL A 117 0.81 12.77 0.47
CA VAL A 117 2.11 12.97 1.09
C VAL A 117 3.17 12.64 0.05
N PHE A 118 4.17 13.50 -0.16
CA PHE A 118 5.13 13.26 -1.23
C PHE A 118 6.46 13.97 -1.02
N THR A 119 7.47 13.44 -1.70
CA THR A 119 8.74 14.11 -2.00
C THR A 119 8.85 14.24 -3.51
N ASP A 120 10.01 14.69 -4.01
CA ASP A 120 10.25 14.72 -5.45
C ASP A 120 10.40 13.31 -6.06
N ASN A 121 10.59 12.27 -5.24
CA ASN A 121 10.89 10.91 -5.68
C ASN A 121 9.79 9.88 -5.40
N TRP A 122 8.96 10.12 -4.38
CA TRP A 122 7.95 9.17 -3.94
C TRP A 122 6.69 9.86 -3.43
N LYS A 123 5.59 9.11 -3.38
CA LYS A 123 4.33 9.62 -2.83
C LYS A 123 3.51 8.55 -2.14
N ILE A 124 2.63 8.97 -1.25
CA ILE A 124 1.56 8.18 -0.65
C ILE A 124 0.26 8.95 -0.87
N ASP A 125 -0.65 8.36 -1.65
CA ASP A 125 -1.98 8.89 -1.85
C ASP A 125 -2.93 8.23 -0.84
N ILE A 126 -3.42 9.01 0.13
CA ILE A 126 -4.27 8.58 1.24
C ILE A 126 -5.68 9.05 0.93
N LEU A 127 -6.56 8.14 0.55
CA LEU A 127 -7.96 8.42 0.23
C LEU A 127 -8.86 7.82 1.32
N PRO A 128 -10.11 8.32 1.48
CA PRO A 128 -11.02 7.77 2.48
C PRO A 128 -11.25 6.25 2.38
N HIS A 129 -11.19 5.69 1.17
CA HIS A 129 -11.45 4.27 0.90
C HIS A 129 -10.20 3.45 0.63
N SER A 130 -9.05 4.08 0.42
CA SER A 130 -7.83 3.42 -0.02
C SER A 130 -6.57 4.17 0.34
N VAL A 131 -5.46 3.46 0.44
CA VAL A 131 -4.12 4.06 0.48
C VAL A 131 -3.27 3.45 -0.62
N HIS A 132 -2.52 4.29 -1.32
CA HIS A 132 -1.60 3.90 -2.38
C HIS A 132 -0.20 4.38 -2.02
N ILE A 133 0.72 3.45 -1.79
CA ILE A 133 2.03 3.70 -1.22
C ILE A 133 3.06 3.46 -2.31
N TRP A 134 3.63 4.52 -2.87
CA TRP A 134 4.58 4.50 -3.99
C TRP A 134 6.01 4.76 -3.51
N THR A 135 6.43 4.02 -2.50
CA THR A 135 7.75 4.10 -1.88
C THR A 135 8.13 2.77 -1.23
N GLU A 136 9.38 2.63 -0.81
CA GLU A 136 9.87 1.51 -0.02
C GLU A 136 9.39 1.59 1.44
N PHE A 137 9.17 0.43 2.06
CA PHE A 137 8.69 0.33 3.43
C PHE A 137 9.87 0.28 4.41
N ASP A 138 10.42 1.45 4.70
CA ASP A 138 11.33 1.61 5.85
C ASP A 138 10.54 1.63 7.18
N GLU A 139 11.25 1.82 8.29
CA GLU A 139 10.65 1.86 9.62
C GLU A 139 9.61 2.99 9.77
N ASN A 140 9.88 4.18 9.21
CA ASN A 140 9.02 5.35 9.33
C ASN A 140 7.75 5.20 8.47
N VAL A 141 7.90 4.76 7.21
CA VAL A 141 6.77 4.47 6.31
C VAL A 141 5.90 3.37 6.91
N THR A 142 6.53 2.31 7.44
CA THR A 142 5.80 1.21 8.10
C THR A 142 5.04 1.69 9.32
N ALA A 143 5.68 2.48 10.20
CA ALA A 143 5.03 3.06 11.38
C ALA A 143 3.87 3.99 11.01
N PHE A 144 4.06 4.86 10.02
CA PHE A 144 3.02 5.76 9.54
C PHE A 144 1.83 4.99 8.94
N CYS A 145 2.10 3.96 8.14
CA CYS A 145 1.04 3.13 7.57
C CYS A 145 0.28 2.34 8.66
N ASN A 146 0.96 1.87 9.71
CA ASN A 146 0.28 1.28 10.87
C ASN A 146 -0.65 2.29 11.55
N TRP A 147 -0.17 3.52 11.75
CA TRP A 147 -0.99 4.60 12.32
C TRP A 147 -2.22 4.90 11.45
N LEU A 148 -2.06 4.93 10.12
CA LEU A 148 -3.18 5.10 9.18
C LEU A 148 -4.20 3.96 9.31
N MET A 149 -3.76 2.70 9.34
CA MET A 149 -4.67 1.56 9.47
C MET A 149 -5.53 1.67 10.72
N GLU A 150 -4.92 2.08 11.84
CA GLU A 150 -5.62 2.19 13.13
C GLU A 150 -6.50 3.44 13.22
N ASN A 151 -6.02 4.61 12.77
CA ASN A 151 -6.64 5.89 13.08
C ASN A 151 -7.44 6.48 11.91
N ALA A 152 -6.90 6.43 10.69
CA ALA A 152 -7.56 6.96 9.51
C ALA A 152 -8.56 5.96 8.91
N TYR A 153 -8.27 4.66 9.03
CA TYR A 153 -9.09 3.59 8.47
C TYR A 153 -9.85 2.79 9.52
N GLU A 154 -9.56 2.97 10.81
CA GLU A 154 -10.25 2.28 11.93
C GLU A 154 -10.27 0.75 11.76
N MET A 155 -9.23 0.20 11.14
CA MET A 155 -9.07 -1.24 11.00
C MET A 155 -8.88 -1.88 12.37
N LYS A 156 -9.66 -2.92 12.64
CA LYS A 156 -9.57 -3.68 13.88
C LYS A 156 -8.58 -4.83 13.70
N LYS A 157 -7.71 -5.03 14.69
CA LYS A 157 -6.98 -6.30 14.80
C LYS A 157 -7.99 -7.42 15.00
N LYS A 158 -7.76 -8.55 14.34
CA LYS A 158 -8.52 -9.78 14.56
C LYS A 158 -8.23 -10.37 15.93
#